data_AF-A0A2H0KEQ8-F1
#
_entry.id   AF-A0A2H0KEQ8-F1
#
_cell.length_a   1.000
_cell.length_b   1.000
_cell.length_c   1.000
_cell.angle_alpha   90.00
_cell.angle_beta   90.00
_cell.angle_gamma   90.00
#
_symmetry.space_group_name_H-M   'P 1'
#
loop_
_entity.id
_entity.type
_entity.pdbx_description
1 polymer ?
#
loop_
_entity_poly.entity_id
_entity_poly.type
_entity_poly.pdbx_seq_one_letter_code
_entity_poly.pdbx_strand_id
1 'polypeptide(L)'
;MDNAVGRLTQFQKSLIIGTLLGDGYVRIVPGRKDAFLEVNHSYSQREYVEWKYEMLKNVVRGGPKLRKSNGTRLAYRFYTRALPEITELYQCFYQNGLKVIPRVELDSVMLAIWYMDDGSRCRSSDVYLNTQQFNIKDQ
;
A
#
# COMPACT_ATOMS: atom_id res chain seq x y z
N MET A 1 -14.36 -15.32 13.61
CA MET A 1 -15.07 -14.29 12.81
C MET A 1 -14.83 -14.63 11.36
N ASP A 2 -15.84 -15.21 10.72
CA ASP A 2 -15.76 -15.71 9.35
C ASP A 2 -15.62 -14.54 8.37
N ASN A 3 -14.43 -14.39 7.80
CA ASN A 3 -14.27 -13.53 6.64
C ASN A 3 -14.89 -14.26 5.45
N ALA A 4 -16.08 -13.81 5.04
CA ALA A 4 -16.64 -14.18 3.75
C ALA A 4 -15.57 -13.98 2.67
N VAL A 5 -15.29 -15.04 1.90
CA VAL A 5 -14.21 -15.08 0.92
C VAL A 5 -14.24 -13.82 0.03
N GLY A 6 -13.24 -12.95 0.17
CA GLY A 6 -13.08 -11.76 -0.65
C GLY A 6 -13.43 -10.42 0.03
N ARG A 7 -13.84 -10.40 1.32
CA ARG A 7 -13.95 -9.14 2.07
C ARG A 7 -12.68 -8.80 2.87
N LEU A 8 -12.34 -7.51 2.89
CA LEU A 8 -11.24 -6.99 3.70
C LEU A 8 -11.70 -6.80 5.16
N THR A 9 -10.88 -7.27 6.10
CA THR A 9 -11.09 -6.91 7.52
C THR A 9 -10.78 -5.43 7.75
N GLN A 10 -11.24 -4.86 8.87
CA GLN A 10 -10.89 -3.49 9.22
C GLN A 10 -9.37 -3.27 9.27
N PHE A 11 -8.63 -4.19 9.91
CA PHE A 11 -7.17 -4.13 9.95
C PHE A 11 -6.54 -4.12 8.56
N GLN A 12 -7.06 -4.93 7.63
CA GLN A 12 -6.55 -4.96 6.24
C GLN A 12 -6.87 -3.67 5.49
N LYS A 13 -8.03 -3.06 5.72
CA LYS A 13 -8.36 -1.74 5.17
C LYS A 13 -7.38 -0.70 5.67
N SER A 14 -7.14 -0.64 6.98
CA SER A 14 -6.15 0.26 7.58
C SER A 14 -4.74 0.02 7.02
N LEU A 15 -4.37 -1.24 6.82
CA LEU A 15 -3.08 -1.60 6.24
C LEU A 15 -2.93 -1.10 4.79
N ILE A 16 -3.95 -1.34 3.96
CA ILE A 16 -3.95 -0.92 2.57
C ILE A 16 -3.96 0.60 2.47
N ILE A 17 -4.78 1.29 3.27
CA ILE A 17 -4.84 2.76 3.30
C ILE A 17 -3.51 3.36 3.75
N GLY A 18 -2.90 2.87 4.83
CA GLY A 18 -1.59 3.32 5.26
C GLY A 18 -0.52 3.10 4.19
N THR A 19 -0.58 1.96 3.50
CA THR A 19 0.33 1.65 2.37
C THR A 19 0.09 2.61 1.19
N LEU A 20 -1.15 3.01 0.93
CA LEU A 20 -1.48 4.02 -0.07
C LEU A 20 -1.07 5.44 0.33
N LEU A 21 -0.92 5.75 1.61
CA LEU A 21 -0.32 7.03 2.03
C LEU A 21 1.20 7.02 1.87
N GLY A 22 1.83 5.84 1.79
CA GLY A 22 3.26 5.67 1.57
C GLY A 22 3.64 5.26 0.15
N ASP A 23 4.50 4.23 0.09
CA ASP A 23 5.13 3.63 -1.09
C ASP A 23 4.17 2.83 -2.00
N GLY A 24 2.98 2.52 -1.50
CA GLY A 24 2.02 1.65 -2.17
C GLY A 24 1.22 2.34 -3.27
N TYR A 25 0.74 1.52 -4.20
CA TYR A 25 -0.20 1.97 -5.22
C TYR A 25 -1.20 0.87 -5.61
N VAL A 26 -2.38 1.30 -6.01
CA VAL A 26 -3.42 0.44 -6.59
C VAL A 26 -3.57 0.74 -8.08
N ARG A 27 -3.86 -0.29 -8.89
CA ARG A 27 -4.09 -0.12 -10.32
C ARG A 27 -5.12 -1.08 -10.87
N ILE A 28 -5.77 -0.66 -11.96
CA ILE A 28 -6.64 -1.49 -12.79
C ILE A 28 -5.86 -1.83 -14.07
N VAL A 29 -5.76 -3.12 -14.40
CA VAL A 29 -5.14 -3.56 -15.66
C VAL A 29 -6.15 -3.36 -16.79
N PRO A 30 -5.73 -2.88 -17.99
CA PRO A 30 -6.63 -2.73 -19.13
C PRO A 30 -7.44 -4.01 -19.41
N GLY A 31 -8.77 -3.86 -19.56
CA GLY A 31 -9.69 -4.99 -19.74
C GLY A 31 -10.07 -5.74 -18.46
N ARG A 32 -9.62 -5.30 -17.29
CA ARG A 32 -10.09 -5.81 -15.98
C ARG A 32 -11.04 -4.81 -15.33
N LYS A 33 -12.01 -5.34 -14.58
CA LYS A 33 -12.99 -4.54 -13.83
C LYS A 33 -12.40 -3.97 -12.54
N ASP A 34 -11.72 -4.82 -11.78
CA ASP A 34 -11.33 -4.50 -10.41
C ASP A 34 -9.85 -4.14 -10.26
N ALA A 35 -9.56 -3.27 -9.29
CA ALA A 35 -8.21 -2.85 -8.94
C ALA A 35 -7.54 -3.87 -7.99
N PHE A 36 -6.22 -3.87 -7.98
CA PHE A 36 -5.40 -4.59 -6.99
C PHE A 36 -4.31 -3.68 -6.44
N LEU A 37 -3.83 -4.00 -5.24
CA LEU A 37 -2.67 -3.38 -4.60
C LEU A 37 -1.38 -4.06 -5.07
N GLU A 38 -0.38 -3.26 -5.43
CA GLU A 38 1.02 -3.70 -5.55
C GLU A 38 1.81 -3.20 -4.34
N VAL A 39 2.41 -4.12 -3.59
CA VAL A 39 3.43 -3.82 -2.59
C VAL A 39 4.77 -4.14 -3.21
N ASN A 40 5.67 -3.16 -3.29
CA ASN A 40 6.96 -3.31 -3.96
C ASN A 40 8.00 -2.43 -3.28
N HIS A 41 8.85 -3.04 -2.45
CA HIS A 41 9.95 -2.36 -1.77
C HIS A 41 11.30 -2.89 -2.24
N SER A 42 12.38 -2.21 -1.83
CA SER A 42 13.75 -2.71 -2.03
C SER A 42 13.93 -4.07 -1.35
N TYR A 43 14.82 -4.93 -1.85
CA TYR A 43 15.05 -6.25 -1.25
C TYR A 43 15.60 -6.17 0.19
N SER A 44 16.26 -5.07 0.56
CA SER A 44 16.67 -4.81 1.95
C SER A 44 15.50 -4.66 2.92
N GLN A 45 14.28 -4.38 2.42
CA GLN A 45 13.04 -4.28 3.21
C GLN A 45 12.16 -5.54 3.08
N ARG A 46 12.72 -6.68 2.64
CA ARG A 46 11.93 -7.90 2.37
C ARG A 46 11.09 -8.38 3.56
N GLU A 47 11.60 -8.26 4.78
CA GLU A 47 10.88 -8.71 5.99
C GLU A 47 9.58 -7.92 6.17
N TYR A 48 9.59 -6.64 5.83
CA TYR A 48 8.40 -5.80 5.89
C TYR A 48 7.39 -6.16 4.79
N VAL A 49 7.87 -6.52 3.59
CA VAL A 49 7.02 -7.05 2.51
C VAL A 49 6.39 -8.39 2.92
N GLU A 50 7.16 -9.28 3.54
CA GLU A 50 6.66 -10.57 4.07
C GLU A 50 5.62 -10.36 5.16
N TRP A 51 5.82 -9.39 6.05
CA TRP A 51 4.83 -9.00 7.05
C TRP A 51 3.53 -8.51 6.40
N LYS A 52 3.60 -7.56 5.44
CA LYS A 52 2.42 -7.06 4.70
C LYS A 52 1.72 -8.22 3.98
N TYR A 53 2.47 -9.17 3.41
CA TYR A 53 1.93 -10.35 2.75
C TYR A 53 1.18 -11.26 3.73
N GLU A 54 1.77 -11.59 4.88
CA GLU A 54 1.14 -12.47 5.87
C GLU A 54 -0.18 -11.88 6.37
N MET A 55 -0.22 -10.56 6.57
CA MET A 55 -1.42 -9.82 6.96
C MET A 55 -2.50 -9.78 5.86
N LEU A 56 -2.13 -9.92 4.59
CA LEU A 56 -3.02 -9.88 3.43
C LEU A 56 -3.17 -11.25 2.74
N LYS A 57 -2.68 -12.35 3.33
CA LYS A 57 -2.54 -13.64 2.65
C LYS A 57 -3.84 -14.20 2.08
N ASN A 58 -4.97 -13.94 2.75
CA ASN A 58 -6.31 -14.37 2.33
C ASN A 58 -6.80 -13.63 1.07
N VAL A 59 -6.21 -12.49 0.73
CA VAL A 59 -6.54 -11.69 -0.45
C VAL A 59 -5.41 -11.66 -1.49
N VAL A 60 -4.40 -12.52 -1.37
CA VAL A 60 -3.28 -12.62 -2.31
C VAL A 60 -3.33 -13.96 -3.07
N ARG A 61 -2.86 -14.00 -4.33
CA ARG A 61 -2.81 -15.23 -5.16
C ARG A 61 -1.51 -16.00 -5.10
N GLY A 62 -0.41 -15.35 -4.75
CA GLY A 62 0.90 -15.98 -4.70
C GLY A 62 1.85 -15.19 -3.82
N GLY A 63 2.84 -15.89 -3.26
CA GLY A 63 3.81 -15.30 -2.36
C GLY A 63 4.65 -14.19 -3.01
N PRO A 64 5.36 -13.40 -2.19
CA PRO A 64 6.24 -12.36 -2.69
C PRO A 64 7.34 -12.91 -3.59
N LYS A 65 7.74 -12.11 -4.58
CA LYS A 65 8.71 -12.48 -5.62
C LYS A 65 9.79 -11.44 -5.74
N LEU A 66 11.01 -11.92 -5.98
CA LEU A 66 12.13 -11.08 -6.37
C LEU A 66 11.89 -10.50 -7.77
N ARG A 67 12.12 -9.19 -7.93
CA ARG A 67 12.15 -8.51 -9.22
C ARG A 67 13.52 -7.87 -9.40
N LYS A 68 14.21 -8.25 -10.47
CA LYS A 68 15.40 -7.54 -10.94
C LYS A 68 14.95 -6.33 -11.75
N SER A 69 15.36 -5.13 -11.35
CA SER A 69 15.20 -3.94 -12.18
C SER A 69 16.38 -3.83 -13.16
N ASN A 70 16.31 -2.92 -14.12
CA ASN A 70 17.45 -2.62 -14.99
C ASN A 70 18.60 -2.08 -14.11
N GLY A 71 19.67 -2.86 -13.97
CA GLY A 71 20.82 -2.59 -13.08
C GLY A 71 20.98 -3.62 -11.95
N THR A 72 21.63 -3.21 -10.85
CA THR A 72 21.93 -4.06 -9.68
C THR A 72 20.85 -4.05 -8.60
N ARG A 73 19.81 -3.20 -8.74
CA ARG A 73 18.77 -3.04 -7.72
C ARG A 73 17.78 -4.20 -7.75
N LEU A 74 17.65 -4.86 -6.60
CA LEU A 74 16.67 -5.92 -6.35
C LEU A 74 15.47 -5.33 -5.62
N ALA A 75 14.27 -5.67 -6.08
CA ALA A 75 13.01 -5.37 -5.41
C ALA A 75 12.33 -6.67 -4.98
N TYR A 76 11.48 -6.58 -3.96
CA TYR A 76 10.69 -7.68 -3.44
C TYR A 76 9.22 -7.24 -3.38
N ARG A 77 8.34 -8.00 -4.03
CA ARG A 77 6.96 -7.55 -4.30
C ARG A 77 5.92 -8.64 -4.27
N PHE A 78 4.68 -8.28 -3.95
CA PHE A 78 3.51 -9.13 -4.16
C PHE A 78 2.31 -8.30 -4.62
N TYR A 79 1.25 -9.01 -5.00
CA TYR A 79 0.00 -8.45 -5.50
C TYR A 79 -1.17 -9.02 -4.75
N THR A 80 -2.13 -8.17 -4.36
CA THR A 80 -3.43 -8.69 -3.98
C THR A 80 -4.18 -9.21 -5.22
N ARG A 81 -5.24 -9.97 -4.96
CA ARG A 81 -6.30 -10.21 -5.94
C ARG A 81 -6.92 -8.87 -6.33
N ALA A 82 -7.39 -8.80 -7.57
CA ALA A 82 -8.31 -7.75 -7.95
C ALA A 82 -9.62 -7.92 -7.17
N LEU A 83 -10.04 -6.89 -6.43
CA LEU A 83 -11.20 -6.93 -5.53
C LEU A 83 -12.02 -5.63 -5.63
N PRO A 84 -13.36 -5.70 -5.57
CA PRO A 84 -14.21 -4.51 -5.58
C PRO A 84 -13.86 -3.48 -4.49
N GLU A 85 -13.55 -3.92 -3.26
CA GLU A 85 -13.16 -2.99 -2.17
C GLU A 85 -11.83 -2.27 -2.46
N ILE A 86 -10.93 -2.87 -3.23
CA ILE A 86 -9.70 -2.19 -3.67
C ILE A 86 -10.03 -1.21 -4.82
N THR A 87 -11.01 -1.52 -5.66
CA THR A 87 -11.53 -0.61 -6.68
C THR A 87 -12.13 0.66 -6.05
N GLU A 88 -12.86 0.53 -4.95
CA GLU A 88 -13.37 1.68 -4.18
C GLU A 88 -12.22 2.56 -3.68
N LEU A 89 -11.16 1.96 -3.13
CA LEU A 89 -9.96 2.71 -2.73
C LEU A 89 -9.28 3.39 -3.94
N TYR A 90 -9.18 2.70 -5.08
CA TYR A 90 -8.64 3.29 -6.30
C TYR A 90 -9.42 4.55 -6.72
N GLN A 91 -10.76 4.51 -6.67
CA GLN A 91 -11.60 5.65 -7.02
C GLN A 91 -11.42 6.84 -6.06
N CYS A 92 -11.13 6.58 -4.78
CA CYS A 92 -10.87 7.62 -3.79
C CYS A 92 -9.46 8.22 -3.89
N PHE A 93 -8.45 7.40 -4.19
CA PHE A 93 -7.04 7.80 -4.17
C PHE A 93 -6.47 8.15 -5.55
N TYR A 94 -7.20 7.94 -6.64
CA TYR A 94 -6.73 8.24 -7.99
C TYR A 94 -7.77 9.00 -8.80
N GLN A 95 -7.41 10.19 -9.26
CA GLN A 95 -8.20 11.01 -10.18
C GLN A 95 -7.41 11.27 -11.45
N ASN A 96 -7.99 10.98 -12.61
CA ASN A 96 -7.31 11.11 -13.92
C ASN A 96 -5.96 10.38 -13.98
N GLY A 97 -5.83 9.25 -13.28
CA GLY A 97 -4.59 8.47 -13.21
C GLY A 97 -3.52 9.03 -12.28
N LEU A 98 -3.77 10.17 -11.63
CA LEU A 98 -2.87 10.78 -10.64
C LEU A 98 -3.33 10.45 -9.23
N LYS A 99 -2.37 10.19 -8.33
CA LYS A 99 -2.65 9.93 -6.92
C LYS A 99 -3.09 11.22 -6.24
N VAL A 100 -4.19 11.17 -5.49
CA VAL A 100 -4.75 12.25 -4.67
C VAL A 100 -5.00 11.72 -3.27
N ILE A 101 -4.95 12.59 -2.26
CA ILE A 101 -5.22 12.18 -0.87
C ILE A 101 -6.64 12.59 -0.49
N PRO A 102 -7.58 11.62 -0.35
CA PRO A 102 -8.92 11.92 0.14
C PRO A 102 -8.87 12.29 1.63
N ARG A 103 -9.97 12.86 2.14
CA ARG A 103 -10.13 13.02 3.59
C ARG A 103 -10.27 11.63 4.22
N VAL A 104 -9.25 11.23 4.98
CA VAL A 104 -9.18 9.95 5.69
C VAL A 104 -9.07 10.21 7.18
N GLU A 105 -9.86 9.50 7.98
CA GLU A 105 -9.66 9.44 9.42
C GLU A 105 -8.56 8.41 9.72
N LEU A 106 -7.41 8.89 10.19
CA LEU A 106 -6.25 8.04 10.47
C LEU A 106 -6.48 7.25 11.77
N ASP A 107 -6.30 5.94 11.68
CA ASP A 107 -6.08 5.11 12.86
C ASP A 107 -4.58 4.84 13.09
N SER A 108 -4.27 4.19 14.21
CA SER A 108 -2.90 3.89 14.61
C SER A 108 -2.18 2.95 13.65
N VAL A 109 -2.90 2.05 12.97
CA VAL A 109 -2.33 1.10 12.00
C VAL A 109 -1.96 1.84 10.70
N MET A 110 -2.86 2.70 10.21
CA MET A 110 -2.61 3.55 9.04
C MET A 110 -1.39 4.42 9.26
N LEU A 111 -1.30 5.09 10.43
CA LEU A 111 -0.20 5.98 10.76
C LEU A 111 1.13 5.23 10.91
N ALA A 112 1.13 4.06 11.57
CA ALA A 112 2.34 3.26 11.72
C ALA A 112 2.89 2.79 10.37
N ILE A 113 2.01 2.37 9.45
CA ILE A 113 2.41 1.92 8.11
C ILE A 113 2.90 3.09 7.27
N TRP A 114 2.20 4.21 7.29
CA TRP A 114 2.64 5.41 6.58
C TRP A 114 4.02 5.86 7.07
N TYR A 115 4.28 5.82 8.38
CA TYR A 115 5.59 6.11 8.94
C TYR A 115 6.66 5.07 8.56
N MET A 116 6.33 3.78 8.48
CA MET A 116 7.29 2.75 8.04
C MET A 116 7.63 2.85 6.55
N ASP A 117 6.71 3.36 5.73
CA ASP A 117 6.91 3.58 4.30
C ASP A 117 7.69 4.89 4.04
N ASP A 118 7.15 6.03 4.50
CA ASP A 118 7.64 7.37 4.16
C ASP A 118 8.02 8.21 5.39
N GLY A 119 8.07 7.63 6.58
CA GLY A 119 8.46 8.31 7.80
C GLY A 119 9.97 8.34 8.01
N SER A 120 10.42 9.34 8.77
CA SER A 120 11.81 9.39 9.20
C SER A 120 11.96 10.20 10.47
N ARG A 121 13.03 9.88 11.21
CA ARG A 121 13.39 10.51 12.47
C ARG A 121 14.44 11.59 12.20
N CYS A 122 14.16 12.84 12.61
CA CYS A 122 15.08 13.96 12.45
C CYS A 122 15.98 14.14 13.68
N ARG A 123 15.38 14.14 14.88
CA ARG A 123 16.07 14.31 16.18
C ARG A 123 15.64 13.22 17.15
N SER A 124 15.92 13.39 18.45
CA SER A 124 15.55 12.42 19.48
C SER A 124 14.04 12.17 19.56
N SER A 125 13.22 13.21 19.37
CA SER A 125 11.75 13.18 19.48
C SER A 125 11.01 13.51 18.20
N ASP A 126 11.71 14.00 17.18
CA ASP A 126 11.07 14.64 16.03
C ASP A 126 10.98 13.67 14.86
N VAL A 127 9.78 13.53 14.32
CA VAL A 127 9.47 12.68 13.17
C VAL A 127 8.83 13.51 12.06
N TYR A 128 9.08 13.11 10.82
CA TYR A 128 8.45 13.69 9.65
C TYR A 128 7.90 12.58 8.74
N LEU A 129 6.87 12.91 7.99
CA LEU A 129 6.32 12.09 6.91
C LEU A 129 6.68 12.76 5.60
N ASN A 130 7.31 12.01 4.70
CA ASN A 130 7.75 12.48 3.40
C ASN A 130 6.58 12.51 2.42
N THR A 131 5.88 13.65 2.35
CA THR A 131 4.69 13.85 1.51
C THR A 131 4.97 14.59 0.22
N GLN A 132 6.24 14.71 -0.19
CA GLN A 132 6.65 15.52 -1.34
C GLN A 132 6.08 15.01 -2.68
N GLN A 133 5.59 13.76 -2.73
CA GLN A 133 4.86 13.22 -3.88
C GLN A 133 3.41 13.74 -4.01
N PHE A 134 2.86 14.35 -2.96
CA PHE A 134 1.51 14.91 -2.94
C PHE A 134 1.52 16.39 -3.32
N ASN A 135 0.40 16.88 -3.85
CA ASN A 135 0.23 18.31 -4.08
C ASN A 135 0.10 19.06 -2.74
N ILE A 136 0.35 20.37 -2.73
CA ILE A 136 0.36 21.19 -1.49
C ILE A 136 -0.96 21.12 -0.72
N LYS A 137 -2.10 20.94 -1.39
CA LYS A 137 -3.42 20.86 -0.75
C LYS A 137 -3.62 19.52 -0.03
N ASP A 138 -2.93 18.48 -0.49
CA ASP A 138 -3.01 17.10 0.02
C ASP A 138 -1.95 16.81 1.11
N GLN A 139 -0.98 17.73 1.32
CA GLN A 139 0.01 17.66 2.40
C GLN A 139 -0.54 18.25 3.70
#